data_AF-A0A258JDV8-F1
#
_entry.id   AF-A0A258JDV8-F1
#
_cell.length_a   1.000
_cell.length_b   1.000
_cell.length_c   1.000
_cell.angle_alpha   90.00
_cell.angle_beta   90.00
_cell.angle_gamma   90.00
#
_symmetry.space_group_name_H-M   'P 1'
#
loop_
_entity.id
_entity.type
_entity.pdbx_description
1 polymer ?
#
loop_
_entity_poly.entity_id
_entity_poly.type
_entity_poly.pdbx_seq_one_letter_code
_entity_poly.pdbx_strand_id
1 'polypeptide(L)'
;MTLSGKTSSGTSSENKPSSFKIAAGLLGVAVVAKASIFAIALGILAATPADAGSLGKACTAAPQSQWLSIDALQAKVEAQGYKVRNAKLKKACGEIYATDKDGKRVELFVDPTNGAIVGQL
;
A
#
# COMPACT_ATOMS: atom_id res chain seq x y z
N MET A 1 -28.90 -51.10 11.14
CA MET A 1 -27.94 -51.88 11.94
C MET A 1 -26.70 -51.03 12.09
N THR A 2 -26.62 -50.29 13.21
CA THR A 2 -25.71 -50.57 14.35
C THR A 2 -24.35 -49.90 14.09
N LEU A 3 -24.15 -48.65 14.52
CA LEU A 3 -23.79 -48.14 15.86
C LEU A 3 -22.27 -48.04 16.08
N SER A 4 -21.87 -46.88 16.63
CA SER A 4 -20.71 -46.64 17.52
C SER A 4 -19.32 -46.66 16.86
N GLY A 5 -18.38 -45.75 17.12
CA GLY A 5 -18.27 -44.69 18.12
C GLY A 5 -16.79 -44.48 18.47
N LYS A 6 -16.52 -43.36 19.16
CA LYS A 6 -15.38 -43.10 20.07
C LYS A 6 -14.14 -42.33 19.56
N THR A 7 -14.22 -41.03 19.84
CA THR A 7 -13.24 -40.11 20.47
C THR A 7 -11.99 -40.68 21.17
N SER A 8 -10.85 -39.98 21.01
CA SER A 8 -9.81 -39.71 22.05
C SER A 8 -8.71 -38.82 21.42
N SER A 9 -8.53 -37.53 21.73
CA SER A 9 -7.90 -36.87 22.91
C SER A 9 -6.36 -37.01 23.05
N GLY A 10 -5.68 -35.86 23.19
CA GLY A 10 -4.27 -35.68 23.60
C GLY A 10 -3.59 -34.47 22.88
N THR A 11 -3.68 -33.22 23.37
CA THR A 11 -2.78 -32.48 24.31
C THR A 11 -1.37 -32.20 23.73
N SER A 12 -0.68 -31.08 23.93
CA SER A 12 -0.85 -29.82 24.66
C SER A 12 0.31 -28.93 24.18
N SER A 13 0.11 -27.64 23.93
CA SER A 13 1.19 -26.67 24.14
C SER A 13 0.58 -25.34 24.55
N GLU A 14 0.73 -25.07 25.84
CA GLU A 14 0.41 -23.83 26.53
C GLU A 14 0.88 -22.58 25.77
N ASN A 15 0.00 -21.59 25.69
CA ASN A 15 0.45 -20.20 25.73
C ASN A 15 -0.52 -19.42 26.64
N LYS A 16 -0.03 -19.12 27.84
CA LYS A 16 -0.74 -18.49 28.96
C LYS A 16 -0.84 -16.99 28.72
N PRO A 17 -2.04 -16.38 28.64
CA PRO A 17 -2.18 -14.93 28.72
C PRO A 17 -2.16 -14.51 30.20
N SER A 18 -1.09 -13.82 30.59
CA SER A 18 -1.04 -13.14 31.88
C SER A 18 -1.96 -11.92 31.88
N SER A 19 -2.97 -12.04 32.72
CA SER A 19 -3.90 -11.03 33.23
C SER A 19 -3.28 -9.66 33.52
N PHE A 20 -3.69 -8.66 32.74
CA PHE A 20 -3.64 -7.26 33.15
C PHE A 20 -4.94 -6.90 33.87
N LYS A 21 -4.87 -6.79 35.20
CA LYS A 21 -5.90 -6.17 36.02
C LYS A 21 -5.68 -4.65 35.99
N ILE A 22 -6.60 -3.91 35.38
CA ILE A 22 -6.63 -2.45 35.45
C ILE A 22 -7.48 -2.09 36.67
N ALA A 23 -6.83 -1.65 37.74
CA ALA A 23 -7.50 -1.06 38.89
C ALA A 23 -7.52 0.46 38.73
N ALA A 24 -8.72 1.04 38.74
CA ALA A 24 -8.95 2.47 38.86
C ALA A 24 -8.55 2.93 40.27
N GLY A 25 -7.76 4.00 40.35
CA GLY A 25 -7.35 4.65 41.60
C GLY A 25 -7.19 6.14 41.38
N LEU A 26 -8.03 6.91 42.08
CA LEU A 26 -8.22 8.35 42.03
C LEU A 26 -7.20 9.08 42.93
N LEU A 27 -7.07 10.41 42.76
CA LEU A 27 -6.45 11.44 43.65
C LEU A 27 -4.93 11.68 43.58
N GLY A 28 -4.55 12.81 42.96
CA GLY A 28 -4.29 14.05 43.72
C GLY A 28 -2.91 14.30 44.36
N VAL A 29 -2.27 15.37 43.87
CA VAL A 29 -1.40 16.35 44.56
C VAL A 29 0.07 15.97 44.85
N ALA A 30 0.99 16.67 44.18
CA ALA A 30 1.91 17.65 44.79
C ALA A 30 3.00 18.07 43.78
N VAL A 31 2.98 19.34 43.37
CA VAL A 31 4.13 20.00 42.74
C VAL A 31 5.08 20.43 43.85
N VAL A 32 6.32 19.93 43.89
CA VAL A 32 7.49 20.72 44.33
C VAL A 32 8.73 20.28 43.54
N ALA A 33 9.39 21.28 42.97
CA ALA A 33 10.49 21.21 42.02
C ALA A 33 11.81 20.65 42.60
N LYS A 34 12.53 19.92 41.75
CA LYS A 34 14.00 20.00 41.67
C LYS A 34 14.45 19.68 40.25
N ALA A 35 15.19 20.63 39.68
CA ALA A 35 15.66 20.62 38.30
C ALA A 35 16.49 19.37 37.99
N SER A 36 16.12 18.67 36.92
CA SER A 36 17.03 17.85 36.14
C SER A 36 16.58 17.95 34.69
N ILE A 37 17.42 18.61 33.90
CA ILE A 37 17.24 18.85 32.47
C ILE A 37 17.40 17.49 31.77
N PHE A 38 16.29 16.86 31.43
CA PHE A 38 16.25 15.85 30.36
C PHE A 38 15.18 16.28 29.37
N ALA A 39 15.58 17.15 28.45
CA ALA A 39 14.81 17.47 27.27
C ALA A 39 14.78 16.23 26.36
N ILE A 40 13.75 15.38 26.52
CA ILE A 40 13.47 14.32 25.56
C ILE A 40 12.70 14.98 24.42
N ALA A 41 13.44 15.48 23.43
CA ALA A 41 12.88 15.83 22.13
C ALA A 41 12.41 14.52 21.46
N LEU A 42 11.12 14.19 21.59
CA LEU A 42 10.50 13.16 20.78
C LEU A 42 10.41 13.69 19.35
N GLY A 43 11.36 13.24 18.53
CA GLY A 43 11.41 13.50 17.09
C GLY A 43 10.12 13.07 16.42
N ILE A 44 9.45 14.03 15.79
CA ILE A 44 8.34 13.78 14.90
C ILE A 44 8.90 13.03 13.70
N LEU A 45 8.59 11.73 13.61
CA LEU A 45 8.85 10.95 12.40
C LEU A 45 7.87 11.43 11.33
N ALA A 46 8.31 12.39 10.51
CA ALA A 46 7.58 12.83 9.35
C ALA A 46 7.53 11.67 8.35
N ALA A 47 6.44 10.90 8.35
CA ALA A 47 6.12 9.99 7.27
C ALA A 47 5.84 10.84 6.02
N THR A 48 6.82 10.91 5.11
CA THR A 48 6.61 11.54 3.81
C THR A 48 5.70 10.63 2.98
N PRO A 49 4.64 11.16 2.34
CA PRO A 49 3.82 10.35 1.46
C PRO A 49 4.68 9.92 0.27
N ALA A 50 4.89 8.60 0.13
CA ALA A 50 5.50 8.02 -1.04
C ALA A 50 4.53 8.16 -2.22
N ASP A 51 4.67 9.24 -2.97
CA ASP A 51 3.86 9.50 -4.15
C ASP A 51 4.41 8.67 -5.33
N ALA A 52 4.16 7.35 -5.29
CA ALA A 52 4.69 6.35 -6.22
C ALA A 52 4.19 6.47 -7.68
N GLY A 53 3.42 7.50 -8.00
CA GLY A 53 2.98 7.77 -9.37
C GLY A 53 4.09 8.38 -10.22
N SER A 54 4.22 7.90 -11.47
CA SER A 54 5.09 8.40 -12.54
C SER A 54 6.60 8.15 -12.41
N LEU A 55 7.06 7.25 -11.54
CA LEU A 55 8.49 7.11 -11.21
C LEU A 55 9.15 8.46 -10.84
N GLY A 56 8.38 9.38 -10.26
CA GLY A 56 8.84 10.73 -9.89
C GLY A 56 9.03 11.72 -11.05
N LYS A 57 8.67 11.39 -12.29
CA LYS A 57 8.90 12.25 -13.48
C LYS A 57 7.78 12.16 -14.51
N ALA A 58 7.40 13.27 -15.14
CA ALA A 58 6.39 13.26 -16.21
C ALA A 58 6.82 12.38 -17.40
N CYS A 59 5.86 11.69 -18.05
CA CYS A 59 6.13 10.90 -19.25
C CYS A 59 6.24 11.77 -20.51
N THR A 60 5.59 12.94 -20.50
CA THR A 60 5.60 13.88 -21.62
C THR A 60 5.50 15.33 -21.14
N ALA A 61 5.99 16.26 -21.97
CA ALA A 61 5.76 17.70 -21.83
C ALA A 61 4.64 18.22 -22.77
N ALA A 62 4.06 17.34 -23.59
CA ALA A 62 3.00 17.70 -24.52
C ALA A 62 1.72 18.15 -23.78
N PRO A 63 0.97 19.12 -24.32
CA PRO A 63 -0.30 19.53 -23.73
C PRO A 63 -1.33 18.40 -23.80
N GLN A 64 -2.26 18.39 -22.84
CA GLN A 64 -3.29 17.33 -22.74
C GLN A 64 -4.19 17.22 -23.98
N SER A 65 -4.30 18.27 -24.80
CA SER A 65 -5.00 18.21 -26.09
C SER A 65 -4.38 17.26 -27.12
N GLN A 66 -3.11 16.86 -26.92
CA GLN A 66 -2.40 15.89 -27.75
C GLN A 66 -2.43 14.47 -27.15
N TRP A 67 -3.05 14.30 -25.98
CA TRP A 67 -3.09 13.01 -25.30
C TRP A 67 -4.21 12.14 -25.87
N LEU A 68 -3.92 10.85 -25.93
CA LEU A 68 -4.89 9.82 -26.24
C LEU A 68 -5.90 9.68 -25.10
N SER A 69 -7.09 9.19 -25.43
CA SER A 69 -8.07 8.80 -24.42
C SER A 69 -7.53 7.64 -23.56
N ILE A 70 -8.05 7.50 -22.34
CA ILE A 70 -7.70 6.37 -21.47
C ILE A 70 -7.96 5.04 -22.19
N ASP A 71 -9.10 4.90 -22.88
CA ASP A 71 -9.43 3.67 -23.62
C ASP A 71 -8.43 3.36 -24.75
N ALA A 72 -7.95 4.38 -25.46
CA ALA A 72 -6.92 4.19 -26.48
C ALA A 72 -5.58 3.75 -25.88
N LEU A 73 -5.22 4.27 -24.70
CA LEU A 73 -4.03 3.83 -23.97
C LEU A 73 -4.18 2.39 -23.47
N GLN A 74 -5.35 2.03 -22.93
CA GLN A 74 -5.65 0.65 -22.51
C GLN A 74 -5.50 -0.31 -23.69
N ALA A 75 -6.13 -0.02 -24.83
CA ALA A 75 -6.05 -0.85 -26.03
C ALA A 75 -4.61 -1.04 -26.53
N LYS A 76 -3.78 0.01 -26.47
CA LYS A 76 -2.35 -0.07 -26.85
C LYS A 76 -1.53 -0.93 -25.89
N VAL A 77 -1.84 -0.91 -24.59
CA VAL A 77 -1.21 -1.79 -23.60
C VAL A 77 -1.68 -3.23 -23.77
N GLU A 78 -2.97 -3.45 -24.03
CA GLU A 78 -3.52 -4.78 -24.28
C GLU A 78 -2.96 -5.40 -25.56
N ALA A 79 -2.76 -4.60 -26.62
CA ALA A 79 -2.11 -5.05 -27.85
C ALA A 79 -0.66 -5.51 -27.64
N GLN A 80 0.00 -5.08 -26.57
CA GLN A 80 1.32 -5.55 -26.16
C GLN A 80 1.26 -6.83 -25.32
N GLY A 81 0.07 -7.39 -25.09
CA GLY A 81 -0.15 -8.66 -24.40
C GLY A 81 -0.27 -8.54 -22.88
N TYR A 82 -0.58 -7.35 -22.37
CA TYR A 82 -0.93 -7.15 -20.97
C TYR A 82 -2.45 -7.26 -20.79
N LYS A 83 -2.89 -7.69 -19.61
CA LYS A 83 -4.30 -7.64 -19.23
C LYS A 83 -4.53 -6.43 -18.33
N VAL A 84 -5.14 -5.38 -18.87
CA VAL A 84 -5.40 -4.15 -18.12
C VAL A 84 -6.44 -4.40 -17.01
N ARG A 85 -6.20 -3.80 -15.85
CA ARG A 85 -7.06 -3.87 -14.65
C ARG A 85 -7.61 -2.51 -14.28
N ASN A 86 -6.82 -1.45 -14.50
CA ASN A 86 -7.19 -0.08 -14.25
C ASN A 86 -6.26 0.85 -15.02
N ALA A 87 -6.74 2.01 -15.44
CA ALA A 87 -5.94 3.00 -16.14
C ALA A 87 -6.32 4.41 -15.68
N LYS A 88 -5.32 5.26 -15.47
CA LYS A 88 -5.49 6.64 -15.00
C LYS A 88 -4.52 7.56 -15.71
N LEU A 89 -4.91 8.82 -15.86
CA LEU A 89 -3.97 9.89 -16.21
C LEU A 89 -3.53 10.58 -14.92
N LYS A 90 -2.24 10.56 -14.62
CA LYS A 90 -1.65 11.22 -13.44
C LYS A 90 -0.25 11.72 -13.80
N LYS A 91 0.12 12.92 -13.33
CA LYS A 91 1.46 13.52 -13.53
C LYS A 91 1.96 13.47 -14.98
N ALA A 92 1.08 13.72 -15.96
CA ALA A 92 1.39 13.63 -17.39
C ALA A 92 1.87 12.24 -17.87
N CYS A 93 1.36 11.19 -17.24
CA CYS A 93 1.49 9.80 -17.65
C CYS A 93 0.12 9.11 -17.67
N GLY A 94 -0.03 8.13 -18.55
CA GLY A 94 -0.96 7.03 -18.34
C GLY A 94 -0.37 6.04 -17.33
N GLU A 95 -0.91 5.98 -16.13
CA GLU A 95 -0.59 4.95 -15.13
C GLU A 95 -1.56 3.79 -15.33
N ILE A 96 -1.06 2.66 -15.83
CA ILE A 96 -1.86 1.49 -16.21
C ILE A 96 -1.48 0.30 -15.34
N TYR A 97 -2.39 -0.10 -14.46
CA TYR A 97 -2.27 -1.31 -13.67
C TYR A 97 -2.70 -2.50 -14.52
N ALA A 98 -1.82 -3.46 -14.70
CA ALA A 98 -2.06 -4.60 -15.58
C ALA A 98 -1.50 -5.90 -14.99
N THR A 99 -1.80 -7.00 -15.67
CA THR A 99 -1.13 -8.29 -15.48
C THR A 99 -0.32 -8.60 -16.73
N ASP A 100 0.96 -8.92 -16.59
CA ASP A 100 1.83 -9.28 -17.71
C ASP A 100 1.57 -10.71 -18.21
N LYS A 101 2.32 -11.13 -19.22
CA LYS A 101 2.21 -12.46 -19.83
C LYS A 101 2.59 -13.60 -18.87
N ASP A 102 3.40 -13.31 -17.85
CA ASP A 102 3.80 -14.27 -16.81
C ASP A 102 2.78 -14.34 -15.67
N GLY A 103 1.68 -13.57 -15.76
CA GLY A 103 0.67 -13.51 -14.71
C GLY A 103 1.03 -12.59 -13.53
N LYS A 104 2.10 -11.79 -13.64
CA LYS A 104 2.52 -10.87 -12.57
C LYS A 104 1.77 -9.55 -12.69
N ARG A 105 1.41 -8.97 -11.54
CA ARG A 105 0.84 -7.62 -11.48
C ARG A 105 1.93 -6.60 -11.69
N VAL A 106 1.67 -5.64 -12.56
CA VAL A 106 2.61 -4.59 -12.92
C VAL A 106 1.88 -3.24 -13.00
N GLU A 107 2.61 -2.17 -12.74
CA GLU A 107 2.18 -0.79 -12.99
C GLU A 107 3.02 -0.22 -14.14
N LEU A 108 2.36 0.06 -15.26
CA LEU A 108 2.99 0.59 -16.46
C LEU A 108 2.84 2.11 -16.49
N PHE A 109 3.94 2.80 -16.75
CA PHE A 109 3.95 4.24 -17.03
C PHE A 109 4.01 4.42 -18.53
N VAL A 110 2.97 5.05 -19.08
CA VAL A 110 2.73 5.13 -20.51
C VAL A 110 2.72 6.59 -20.94
N ASP A 111 3.48 6.92 -21.98
CA ASP A 111 3.40 8.25 -22.61
C ASP A 111 2.01 8.42 -23.23
N PRO A 112 1.21 9.40 -22.75
CA PRO A 112 -0.16 9.55 -23.17
C PRO A 112 -0.30 10.05 -24.62
N THR A 113 0.76 10.53 -25.26
CA THR A 113 0.71 11.04 -26.65
C THR A 113 0.73 9.92 -27.70
N ASN A 114 1.38 8.79 -27.38
CA ASN A 114 1.66 7.73 -28.34
C ASN A 114 1.35 6.32 -27.80
N GLY A 115 1.19 6.18 -26.49
CA GLY A 115 0.97 4.92 -25.77
C GLY A 115 2.23 4.07 -25.57
N ALA A 116 3.42 4.66 -25.68
CA ALA A 116 4.68 3.98 -25.42
C ALA A 116 4.87 3.74 -23.92
N ILE A 117 5.24 2.50 -23.55
CA ILE A 117 5.60 2.18 -22.17
C ILE A 117 7.01 2.74 -21.90
N VAL A 118 7.11 3.69 -20.98
CA VAL A 118 8.36 4.36 -20.60
C VAL A 118 8.90 3.88 -19.24
N GLY A 119 8.14 3.03 -18.55
CA GLY A 119 8.54 2.42 -17.29
C GLY A 119 7.54 1.36 -16.82
N GLN A 120 8.00 0.50 -15.93
CA GLN A 120 7.22 -0.57 -15.31
C GLN A 120 7.68 -0.76 -13.86
N LEU A 121 6.73 -1.00 -12.96
CA LEU A 121 6.94 -1.50 -11.59
C LEU A 121 6.28 -2.86 -11.42
#